data_AF-A0A0D2QYX2-F1
#
_entry.id   AF-A0A0D2QYX2-F1
#
_cell.length_a   1.000
_cell.length_b   1.000
_cell.length_c   1.000
_cell.angle_alpha   90.00
_cell.angle_beta   90.00
_cell.angle_gamma   90.00
#
_symmetry.space_group_name_H-M   'P 1'
#
loop_
_entity.id
_entity.type
_entity.pdbx_description
1 polymer ?
#
loop_
_entity_poly.entity_id
_entity_poly.type
_entity_poly.pdbx_seq_one_letter_code
_entity_poly.pdbx_strand_id
1 'polypeptide(L)'
;MSQVRPVVETGYENLLLVRLLVESRLPSIRKSSVAEGLTVEDILENWSKIKPVIMEEWDENRDALIDLFGKVRDEWMDNDLATWIGANRFYPGVPDALKFSSSTIYIVTTKQSRFADALLRELAGVTIPPERIYGLGTGPKVKVLKQLQLRPEHQGMKLHFVEDRLATLKNVIKEPELDGWNLYLGDWGYNTQKEREEAANISRIQLLQLSDFSKKLK
;
A
#
# COMPACT_ATOMS: atom_id res chain seq x y z
N MET A 1 11.80 11.72 2.33
CA MET A 1 10.99 10.61 1.79
C MET A 1 10.55 9.60 2.84
N SER A 2 11.46 8.93 3.58
CA SER A 2 11.05 7.88 4.54
C SER A 2 10.03 8.35 5.59
N GLN A 3 10.22 9.53 6.17
CA GLN A 3 9.35 10.07 7.23
C GLN A 3 7.93 10.41 6.75
N VAL A 4 7.78 10.81 5.50
CA VAL A 4 6.50 11.24 4.90
C VAL A 4 5.86 10.15 4.05
N ARG A 5 6.52 9.02 3.83
CA ARG A 5 5.98 7.88 3.08
C ARG A 5 4.61 7.37 3.57
N PRO A 6 4.27 7.43 4.87
CA PRO A 6 2.95 7.00 5.36
C PRO A 6 1.76 7.65 4.68
N VAL A 7 1.90 8.87 4.13
CA VAL A 7 0.77 9.57 3.49
C VAL A 7 0.37 8.98 2.14
N VAL A 8 1.29 8.27 1.49
CA VAL A 8 1.15 7.82 0.10
C VAL A 8 0.27 6.57 0.03
N GLU A 9 -0.85 6.70 -0.66
CA GLU A 9 -1.84 5.64 -0.88
C GLU A 9 -1.63 4.89 -2.19
N THR A 10 -1.35 5.63 -3.26
CA THR A 10 -1.18 5.13 -4.62
C THR A 10 0.19 5.52 -5.16
N GLY A 11 0.73 4.71 -6.08
CA GLY A 11 2.12 4.84 -6.52
C GLY A 11 2.50 6.23 -7.05
N TYR A 12 1.61 6.87 -7.81
CA TYR A 12 1.84 8.17 -8.44
C TYR A 12 2.02 9.31 -7.42
N GLU A 13 1.45 9.19 -6.22
CA GLU A 13 1.57 10.21 -5.17
C GLU A 13 3.03 10.37 -4.70
N ASN A 14 3.89 9.38 -4.92
CA ASN A 14 5.33 9.55 -4.67
C ASN A 14 5.95 10.63 -5.55
N LEU A 15 5.50 10.78 -6.81
CA LEU A 15 6.01 11.81 -7.71
C LEU A 15 5.68 13.20 -7.17
N LEU A 16 4.43 13.38 -6.74
CA LEU A 16 3.95 14.62 -6.14
C LEU A 16 4.71 14.95 -4.86
N LEU A 17 4.86 13.96 -3.98
CA LEU A 17 5.54 14.12 -2.71
C LEU A 17 7.02 14.46 -2.88
N VAL A 18 7.73 13.80 -3.81
CA VAL A 18 9.14 14.11 -4.10
C VAL A 18 9.27 15.54 -4.63
N ARG A 19 8.43 15.94 -5.59
CA ARG A 19 8.45 17.30 -6.14
C ARG A 19 8.17 18.35 -5.05
N LEU A 20 7.18 18.13 -4.20
CA LEU A 20 6.84 19.06 -3.11
C LEU A 20 8.01 19.21 -2.12
N LEU A 21 8.67 18.12 -1.75
CA LEU A 21 9.85 18.15 -0.87
C LEU A 21 11.05 18.87 -1.51
N VAL A 22 11.13 18.86 -2.84
CA VAL A 22 12.18 19.55 -3.59
C VAL A 22 11.87 21.06 -3.65
N GLU A 23 10.61 21.43 -3.92
CA GLU A 23 10.14 22.83 -3.87
C GLU A 23 10.23 23.47 -2.47
N SER A 24 10.03 22.68 -1.39
CA SER A 24 10.14 23.19 -0.01
C SER A 24 11.58 23.53 0.38
N ARG A 25 12.57 22.88 -0.26
CA ARG A 25 14.00 23.12 -0.01
C ARG A 25 14.63 24.13 -0.94
N LEU A 26 14.07 24.30 -2.13
CA LEU A 26 14.64 25.15 -3.18
C LEU A 26 13.62 26.24 -3.58
N PRO A 27 13.69 27.43 -2.97
CA PRO A 27 12.77 28.52 -3.28
C PRO A 27 12.77 28.93 -4.76
N SER A 28 13.88 28.74 -5.48
CA SER A 28 14.03 29.13 -6.89
C SER A 28 13.17 28.35 -7.88
N ILE A 29 12.72 27.15 -7.51
CA ILE A 29 11.88 26.28 -8.36
C ILE A 29 10.46 26.12 -7.79
N ARG A 30 10.17 26.80 -6.67
CA ARG A 30 8.89 26.71 -5.98
C ARG A 30 7.79 27.24 -6.90
N LYS A 31 6.77 26.40 -7.12
CA LYS A 31 5.54 26.77 -7.83
C LYS A 31 4.33 26.67 -6.92
N SER A 32 4.37 25.73 -5.98
CA SER A 32 3.26 25.48 -5.08
C SER A 32 3.17 26.52 -3.96
N SER A 33 1.94 26.93 -3.64
CA SER A 33 1.67 27.86 -2.53
C SER A 33 1.92 27.25 -1.15
N VAL A 34 1.92 25.92 -1.08
CA VAL A 34 2.01 25.15 0.17
C VAL A 34 3.43 24.70 0.52
N ALA A 35 4.43 24.96 -0.33
CA ALA A 35 5.81 24.51 -0.09
C ALA A 35 6.58 25.36 0.94
N GLU A 36 6.18 26.61 1.14
CA GLU A 36 6.89 27.52 2.07
C GLU A 36 6.69 27.11 3.52
N GLY A 37 7.79 26.90 4.25
CA GLY A 37 7.74 26.54 5.67
C GLY A 37 7.14 25.16 5.97
N LEU A 38 6.86 24.36 4.94
CA LEU A 38 6.18 23.08 5.08
C LEU A 38 6.99 22.08 5.91
N THR A 39 6.41 21.62 7.01
CA THR A 39 7.03 20.63 7.91
C THR A 39 6.65 19.19 7.55
N VAL A 40 7.32 18.22 8.17
CA VAL A 40 6.99 16.80 8.01
C VAL A 40 5.62 16.51 8.62
N GLU A 41 5.34 17.09 9.77
CA GLU A 41 4.09 16.99 10.50
C GLU A 41 2.93 17.54 9.67
N ASP A 42 3.11 18.69 9.02
CA ASP A 42 2.10 19.27 8.12
C ASP A 42 1.73 18.32 6.99
N ILE A 43 2.73 17.68 6.37
CA ILE A 43 2.51 16.70 5.30
C ILE A 43 1.76 15.50 5.86
N LEU A 44 2.21 14.93 6.97
CA LEU A 44 1.60 13.75 7.59
C LEU A 44 0.13 13.97 7.96
N GLU A 45 -0.21 15.13 8.48
CA GLU A 45 -1.56 15.43 8.97
C GLU A 45 -2.48 16.00 7.88
N ASN A 46 -1.94 16.69 6.87
CA ASN A 46 -2.74 17.44 5.89
C ASN A 46 -2.54 17.00 4.44
N TRP A 47 -1.93 15.84 4.17
CA TRP A 47 -1.72 15.35 2.78
C TRP A 47 -2.99 15.35 1.94
N SER A 48 -4.14 14.98 2.52
CA SER A 48 -5.43 14.96 1.81
C SER A 48 -5.91 16.35 1.37
N LYS A 49 -5.43 17.42 2.02
CA LYS A 49 -5.69 18.82 1.67
C LYS A 49 -4.60 19.42 0.78
N ILE A 50 -3.34 19.04 1.01
CA ILE A 50 -2.18 19.46 0.23
C ILE A 50 -2.23 18.91 -1.20
N LYS A 51 -2.56 17.62 -1.35
CA LYS A 51 -2.54 16.92 -2.64
C LYS A 51 -3.44 17.57 -3.70
N PRO A 52 -4.71 17.92 -3.43
CA PRO A 52 -5.55 18.64 -4.39
C PRO A 52 -4.94 19.98 -4.83
N VAL A 53 -4.37 20.76 -3.90
CA VAL A 53 -3.78 22.07 -4.19
C VAL A 53 -2.60 21.93 -5.16
N ILE A 54 -1.64 21.06 -4.85
CA ILE A 54 -0.47 20.90 -5.73
C ILE A 54 -0.82 20.27 -7.08
N MET A 55 -1.85 19.41 -7.14
CA MET A 55 -2.34 18.85 -8.41
C MET A 55 -2.89 19.96 -9.32
N GLU A 56 -3.66 20.89 -8.75
CA GLU A 56 -4.22 22.03 -9.48
C GLU A 56 -3.13 23.03 -9.89
N GLU A 57 -2.28 23.45 -8.94
CA GLU A 57 -1.22 24.45 -9.20
C GLU A 57 -0.15 23.97 -10.18
N TRP A 58 0.05 22.67 -10.28
CA TRP A 58 0.99 22.07 -11.22
C TRP A 58 0.34 21.62 -12.53
N ASP A 59 -0.97 21.81 -12.69
CA ASP A 59 -1.76 21.35 -13.85
C ASP A 59 -1.58 19.85 -14.13
N GLU A 60 -1.58 19.05 -13.06
CA GLU A 60 -1.36 17.61 -13.13
C GLU A 60 -2.68 16.86 -13.22
N ASN A 61 -2.73 15.81 -14.05
CA ASN A 61 -3.87 14.92 -14.15
C ASN A 61 -3.59 13.58 -13.48
N ARG A 62 -4.52 13.14 -12.61
CA ARG A 62 -4.37 11.90 -11.84
C ARG A 62 -4.17 10.68 -12.73
N ASP A 63 -5.02 10.50 -13.74
CA ASP A 63 -5.01 9.29 -14.55
C ASP A 63 -3.79 9.28 -15.48
N ALA A 64 -3.41 10.44 -16.02
CA ALA A 64 -2.16 10.60 -16.77
C ALA A 64 -0.92 10.25 -15.93
N LEU A 65 -0.88 10.67 -14.65
CA LEU A 65 0.22 10.33 -13.75
C LEU A 65 0.25 8.83 -13.40
N ILE A 66 -0.90 8.20 -13.22
CA ILE A 66 -1.00 6.75 -13.00
C ILE A 66 -0.46 6.00 -14.22
N ASP A 67 -0.89 6.40 -15.42
CA ASP A 67 -0.49 5.77 -16.69
C ASP A 67 1.01 5.96 -16.95
N LEU A 68 1.52 7.18 -16.77
CA LEU A 68 2.94 7.48 -16.92
C LEU A 68 3.79 6.68 -15.92
N PHE A 69 3.38 6.63 -14.65
CA PHE A 69 4.09 5.88 -13.62
C PHE A 69 4.09 4.37 -13.90
N GLY A 70 3.00 3.84 -14.46
CA GLY A 70 2.92 2.46 -14.94
C GLY A 70 3.84 2.22 -16.12
N LYS A 71 3.74 3.05 -17.16
CA LYS A 71 4.51 2.92 -18.41
C LYS A 71 6.02 2.97 -18.19
N VAL A 72 6.53 3.90 -17.40
CA VAL A 72 7.97 4.00 -17.11
C VAL A 72 8.47 2.73 -16.40
N ARG A 73 7.65 2.11 -15.55
CA ARG A 73 8.00 0.87 -14.87
C ARG A 73 7.92 -0.33 -15.79
N ASP A 74 6.99 -0.35 -16.73
CA ASP A 74 6.92 -1.37 -17.78
C ASP A 74 8.16 -1.31 -18.66
N GLU A 75 8.49 -0.12 -19.19
CA GLU A 75 9.69 0.10 -19.99
C GLU A 75 10.97 -0.28 -19.24
N TRP A 76 11.06 0.01 -17.94
CA TRP A 76 12.20 -0.44 -17.13
C TRP A 76 12.25 -1.97 -17.02
N MET A 77 11.12 -2.63 -16.75
CA MET A 77 11.07 -4.10 -16.69
C MET A 77 11.44 -4.76 -18.03
N ASP A 78 10.99 -4.19 -19.14
CA ASP A 78 11.24 -4.72 -20.48
C ASP A 78 12.71 -4.57 -20.90
N ASN A 79 13.35 -3.46 -20.51
CA ASN A 79 14.74 -3.18 -20.87
C ASN A 79 15.75 -3.81 -19.92
N ASP A 80 15.45 -3.83 -18.61
CA ASP A 80 16.36 -4.35 -17.58
C ASP A 80 15.59 -4.79 -16.33
N LEU A 81 15.00 -5.98 -16.43
CA LEU A 81 14.29 -6.62 -15.33
C LEU A 81 15.17 -6.79 -14.08
N ALA A 82 16.46 -7.08 -14.25
CA ALA A 82 17.37 -7.36 -13.13
C ALA A 82 17.55 -6.12 -12.25
N THR A 83 17.75 -4.94 -12.84
CA THR A 83 17.87 -3.70 -12.06
C THR A 83 16.53 -3.26 -11.47
N TRP A 84 15.41 -3.48 -12.18
CA TRP A 84 14.08 -3.22 -11.62
C TRP A 84 13.80 -4.09 -10.39
N ILE A 85 14.12 -5.39 -10.47
CA ILE A 85 14.00 -6.32 -9.33
C ILE A 85 14.93 -5.91 -8.19
N GLY A 86 16.18 -5.56 -8.50
CA GLY A 86 17.17 -5.10 -7.52
C GLY A 86 16.80 -3.81 -6.79
N ALA A 87 15.92 -2.98 -7.36
CA ALA A 87 15.39 -1.78 -6.70
C ALA A 87 14.29 -2.08 -5.66
N ASN A 88 13.84 -3.33 -5.56
CA ASN A 88 12.77 -3.75 -4.67
C ASN A 88 13.28 -4.73 -3.61
N ARG A 89 12.57 -4.82 -2.48
CA ARG A 89 12.88 -5.77 -1.41
C ARG A 89 11.61 -6.19 -0.67
N PHE A 90 11.56 -7.44 -0.26
CA PHE A 90 10.61 -7.89 0.75
C PHE A 90 11.16 -7.64 2.16
N TYR A 91 10.26 -7.53 3.13
CA TYR A 91 10.65 -7.59 4.53
C TYR A 91 11.20 -8.98 4.87
N PRO A 92 12.23 -9.08 5.73
CA PRO A 92 12.80 -10.36 6.14
C PRO A 92 11.72 -11.33 6.63
N GLY A 93 11.79 -12.59 6.20
CA GLY A 93 10.85 -13.65 6.59
C GLY A 93 9.54 -13.71 5.80
N VAL A 94 9.11 -12.62 5.14
CA VAL A 94 7.87 -12.59 4.34
C VAL A 94 7.90 -13.57 3.17
N PRO A 95 8.98 -13.67 2.36
CA PRO A 95 9.06 -14.66 1.29
C PRO A 95 8.77 -16.09 1.75
N ASP A 96 9.45 -16.54 2.81
CA ASP A 96 9.25 -17.88 3.36
C ASP A 96 7.84 -18.05 3.92
N ALA A 97 7.32 -17.03 4.61
CA ALA A 97 5.98 -17.07 5.18
C ALA A 97 4.90 -17.24 4.10
N LEU A 98 5.06 -16.57 2.95
CA LEU A 98 4.17 -16.74 1.80
C LEU A 98 4.36 -18.12 1.16
N LYS A 99 5.61 -18.57 1.00
CA LYS A 99 5.94 -19.83 0.31
C LYS A 99 5.45 -21.07 1.07
N PHE A 100 5.56 -21.06 2.39
CA PHE A 100 5.22 -22.20 3.23
C PHE A 100 3.84 -22.08 3.87
N SER A 101 3.01 -21.13 3.42
CA SER A 101 1.70 -20.94 4.04
C SER A 101 0.77 -22.12 3.82
N SER A 102 0.15 -22.58 4.90
CA SER A 102 -0.95 -23.54 4.88
C SER A 102 -2.30 -22.91 4.51
N SER A 103 -2.39 -21.58 4.51
CA SER A 103 -3.61 -20.83 4.20
C SER A 103 -3.66 -20.42 2.72
N THR A 104 -4.87 -20.29 2.18
CA THR A 104 -5.05 -19.71 0.83
C THR A 104 -4.73 -18.21 0.84
N ILE A 105 -3.66 -17.83 0.14
CA ILE A 105 -3.21 -16.44 0.06
C ILE A 105 -3.94 -15.70 -1.07
N TYR A 106 -4.32 -14.46 -0.77
CA TYR A 106 -4.79 -13.44 -1.70
C TYR A 106 -3.95 -12.17 -1.54
N ILE A 107 -3.70 -11.47 -2.64
CA ILE A 107 -3.01 -10.18 -2.64
C ILE A 107 -4.00 -9.10 -3.02
N VAL A 108 -4.19 -8.11 -2.15
CA VAL A 108 -5.08 -6.97 -2.40
C VAL A 108 -4.28 -5.68 -2.29
N THR A 109 -3.98 -5.05 -3.42
CA THR A 109 -3.01 -3.95 -3.53
C THR A 109 -3.49 -2.83 -4.46
N THR A 110 -3.04 -1.60 -4.20
CA THR A 110 -3.23 -0.45 -5.11
C THR A 110 -2.16 -0.39 -6.21
N LYS A 111 -1.26 -1.38 -6.27
CA LYS A 111 -0.26 -1.57 -7.32
C LYS A 111 -0.89 -2.31 -8.50
N GLN A 112 -0.48 -2.04 -9.73
CA GLN A 112 -0.88 -2.85 -10.88
C GLN A 112 -0.44 -4.32 -10.68
N SER A 113 -1.33 -5.28 -10.95
CA SER A 113 -1.14 -6.69 -10.59
C SER A 113 0.14 -7.29 -11.16
N ARG A 114 0.50 -6.95 -12.41
CA ARG A 114 1.72 -7.44 -13.08
C ARG A 114 3.01 -7.13 -12.31
N PHE A 115 3.07 -6.00 -11.63
CA PHE A 115 4.22 -5.66 -10.79
C PHE A 115 4.23 -6.42 -9.48
N ALA A 116 3.06 -6.67 -8.89
CA ALA A 116 2.97 -7.49 -7.69
C ALA A 116 3.39 -8.94 -8.00
N ASP A 117 2.89 -9.48 -9.12
CA ASP A 117 3.21 -10.80 -9.63
C ASP A 117 4.72 -10.97 -9.88
N ALA A 118 5.33 -10.06 -10.64
CA ALA A 118 6.77 -10.10 -10.90
C ALA A 118 7.59 -10.10 -9.60
N LEU A 119 7.24 -9.25 -8.62
CA LEU A 119 7.95 -9.22 -7.34
C LEU A 119 7.77 -10.53 -6.56
N LEU A 120 6.56 -11.08 -6.50
CA LEU A 120 6.29 -12.35 -5.81
C LEU A 120 7.07 -13.50 -6.44
N ARG A 121 7.11 -13.56 -7.77
CA ARG A 121 7.83 -14.60 -8.50
C ARG A 121 9.34 -14.47 -8.32
N GLU A 122 9.89 -13.30 -8.63
CA GLU A 122 11.34 -13.10 -8.72
C GLU A 122 12.02 -12.96 -7.35
N LEU A 123 11.37 -12.29 -6.37
CA LEU A 123 11.98 -12.05 -5.06
C LEU A 123 11.48 -12.98 -3.96
N ALA A 124 10.24 -13.47 -4.05
CA ALA A 124 9.70 -14.40 -3.05
C ALA A 124 9.76 -15.87 -3.49
N GLY A 125 9.95 -16.15 -4.79
CA GLY A 125 9.87 -17.50 -5.31
C GLY A 125 8.48 -18.12 -5.13
N VAL A 126 7.44 -17.28 -5.11
CA VAL A 126 6.04 -17.66 -4.90
C VAL A 126 5.24 -17.32 -6.15
N THR A 127 4.50 -18.30 -6.67
CA THR A 127 3.53 -18.07 -7.74
C THR A 127 2.13 -18.06 -7.13
N ILE A 128 1.46 -16.92 -7.17
CA ILE A 128 0.06 -16.78 -6.78
C ILE A 128 -0.77 -16.71 -8.06
N PRO A 129 -1.83 -17.53 -8.22
CA PRO A 129 -2.68 -17.47 -9.39
C PRO A 129 -3.25 -16.06 -9.64
N PRO A 130 -3.29 -15.58 -10.89
CA PRO A 130 -3.69 -14.21 -11.22
C PRO A 130 -5.06 -13.81 -10.66
N GLU A 131 -6.02 -14.74 -10.58
CA GLU A 131 -7.36 -14.55 -10.02
C GLU A 131 -7.38 -14.30 -8.51
N ARG A 132 -6.22 -14.43 -7.85
CA ARG A 132 -6.00 -14.13 -6.43
C ARG A 132 -5.16 -12.86 -6.21
N ILE A 133 -4.79 -12.15 -7.29
CA ILE A 133 -4.05 -10.87 -7.23
C ILE A 133 -4.96 -9.72 -7.68
N TYR A 134 -5.54 -9.05 -6.69
CA TYR A 134 -6.39 -7.87 -6.85
C TYR A 134 -5.55 -6.60 -6.81
N GLY A 135 -5.19 -6.09 -7.99
CA GLY A 135 -4.37 -4.90 -8.14
C GLY A 135 -5.17 -3.62 -8.42
N LEU A 136 -4.45 -2.59 -8.86
CA LEU A 136 -5.04 -1.35 -9.33
C LEU A 136 -6.11 -1.61 -10.41
N GLY A 137 -7.29 -1.02 -10.24
CA GLY A 137 -8.42 -1.20 -11.16
C GLY A 137 -9.44 -2.26 -10.72
N THR A 138 -9.14 -3.11 -9.73
CA THR A 138 -10.11 -4.11 -9.23
C THR A 138 -11.16 -3.55 -8.27
N GLY A 139 -11.12 -2.24 -8.00
CA GLY A 139 -12.01 -1.53 -7.08
C GLY A 139 -11.46 -1.40 -5.66
N PRO A 140 -12.22 -0.75 -4.74
CA PRO A 140 -11.78 -0.54 -3.36
C PRO A 140 -11.54 -1.86 -2.62
N LYS A 141 -10.55 -1.88 -1.71
CA LYS A 141 -10.21 -3.08 -0.94
C LYS A 141 -11.41 -3.67 -0.21
N VAL A 142 -12.26 -2.83 0.40
CA VAL A 142 -13.55 -3.23 1.02
C VAL A 142 -14.42 -4.07 0.08
N LYS A 143 -14.57 -3.64 -1.18
CA LYS A 143 -15.37 -4.36 -2.18
C LYS A 143 -14.76 -5.72 -2.50
N VAL A 144 -13.44 -5.78 -2.61
CA VAL A 144 -12.72 -7.05 -2.83
C VAL A 144 -12.92 -8.01 -1.65
N LEU A 145 -12.84 -7.53 -0.41
CA LEU A 145 -13.09 -8.36 0.78
C LEU A 145 -14.54 -8.90 0.80
N LYS A 146 -15.54 -8.06 0.49
CA LYS A 146 -16.93 -8.49 0.35
C LYS A 146 -17.10 -9.56 -0.73
N GLN A 147 -16.42 -9.41 -1.87
CA GLN A 147 -16.45 -10.43 -2.92
C GLN A 147 -15.79 -11.74 -2.49
N LEU A 148 -14.64 -11.66 -1.80
CA LEU A 148 -13.90 -12.83 -1.34
C LEU A 148 -14.70 -13.62 -0.31
N GLN A 149 -15.33 -12.99 0.68
CA GLN A 149 -16.08 -13.73 1.71
C GLN A 149 -17.32 -14.45 1.18
N LEU A 150 -17.87 -14.01 0.04
CA LEU A 150 -19.05 -14.63 -0.60
C LEU A 150 -18.70 -15.84 -1.46
N ARG A 151 -17.42 -16.14 -1.67
CA ARG A 151 -16.99 -17.30 -2.46
C ARG A 151 -17.34 -18.61 -1.73
N PRO A 152 -17.95 -19.60 -2.41
CA PRO A 152 -18.35 -20.87 -1.79
C PRO A 152 -17.21 -21.58 -1.06
N GLU A 153 -16.00 -21.57 -1.62
CA GLU A 153 -14.81 -22.20 -1.05
C GLU A 153 -14.32 -21.54 0.26
N HIS A 154 -14.82 -20.35 0.59
CA HIS A 154 -14.48 -19.65 1.83
C HIS A 154 -15.56 -19.76 2.92
N GLN A 155 -16.67 -20.44 2.63
CA GLN A 155 -17.73 -20.64 3.63
C GLN A 155 -17.20 -21.44 4.83
N GLY A 156 -17.43 -20.92 6.03
CA GLY A 156 -16.94 -21.51 7.28
C GLY A 156 -15.44 -21.32 7.55
N MET A 157 -14.68 -20.69 6.65
CA MET A 157 -13.28 -20.35 6.87
C MET A 157 -13.14 -19.11 7.75
N LYS A 158 -12.04 -19.04 8.51
CA LYS A 158 -11.62 -17.80 9.18
C LYS A 158 -10.90 -16.92 8.17
N LEU A 159 -11.38 -15.70 8.00
CA LEU A 159 -10.81 -14.72 7.08
C LEU A 159 -9.92 -13.74 7.85
N HIS A 160 -8.73 -13.50 7.33
CA HIS A 160 -7.71 -12.65 7.93
C HIS A 160 -7.29 -11.59 6.92
N PHE A 161 -7.29 -10.32 7.34
CA PHE A 161 -6.85 -9.21 6.50
C PHE A 161 -5.70 -8.48 7.18
N VAL A 162 -4.51 -8.55 6.56
CA VAL A 162 -3.28 -7.91 7.04
C VAL A 162 -2.97 -6.71 6.15
N GLU A 163 -2.82 -5.54 6.76
CA GLU A 163 -2.63 -4.26 6.09
C GLU A 163 -1.67 -3.39 6.90
N ASP A 164 -0.91 -2.50 6.28
CA ASP A 164 -0.03 -1.57 7.01
C ASP A 164 -0.59 -0.15 7.14
N ARG A 165 -1.70 0.14 6.46
CA ARG A 165 -2.41 1.44 6.51
C ARG A 165 -3.67 1.38 7.37
N LEU A 166 -3.64 2.09 8.50
CA LEU A 166 -4.76 2.15 9.45
C LEU A 166 -6.08 2.65 8.84
N ALA A 167 -6.02 3.66 7.96
CA ALA A 167 -7.21 4.20 7.30
C ALA A 167 -7.99 3.13 6.51
N THR A 168 -7.28 2.17 5.89
CA THR A 168 -7.90 1.05 5.19
C THR A 168 -8.63 0.13 6.16
N LEU A 169 -8.02 -0.23 7.29
CA LEU A 169 -8.66 -1.07 8.31
C LEU A 169 -9.90 -0.38 8.90
N LYS A 170 -9.84 0.93 9.17
CA LYS A 170 -11.00 1.71 9.61
C LYS A 170 -12.15 1.68 8.59
N ASN A 171 -11.84 1.74 7.30
CA ASN A 171 -12.87 1.62 6.26
C ASN A 171 -13.49 0.22 6.22
N VAL A 172 -12.73 -0.84 6.53
CA VAL A 172 -13.27 -2.19 6.68
C VAL A 172 -14.21 -2.28 7.90
N ILE A 173 -13.84 -1.67 9.03
CA ILE A 173 -14.67 -1.66 10.25
C ILE A 173 -16.00 -0.93 10.07
N LYS A 174 -16.06 0.07 9.18
CA LYS A 174 -17.31 0.79 8.87
C LYS A 174 -18.35 -0.07 8.17
N GLU A 175 -18.00 -1.28 7.74
CA GLU A 175 -18.84 -2.16 6.94
C GLU A 175 -19.25 -3.37 7.80
N PRO A 176 -20.48 -3.39 8.36
CA PRO A 176 -20.92 -4.46 9.26
C PRO A 176 -20.86 -5.86 8.63
N GLU A 177 -21.04 -5.95 7.29
CA GLU A 177 -20.90 -7.19 6.53
C GLU A 177 -19.50 -7.82 6.63
N LEU A 178 -18.48 -7.04 7.01
CA LEU A 178 -17.08 -7.47 7.14
C LEU A 178 -16.69 -7.76 8.60
N ASP A 179 -17.63 -7.78 9.56
CA ASP A 179 -17.35 -8.06 10.97
C ASP A 179 -16.74 -9.45 11.20
N GLY A 180 -16.95 -10.40 10.29
CA GLY A 180 -16.34 -11.74 10.34
C GLY A 180 -14.83 -11.76 10.08
N TRP A 181 -14.24 -10.68 9.55
CA TRP A 181 -12.81 -10.63 9.26
C TRP A 181 -11.99 -10.33 10.52
N ASN A 182 -10.88 -11.05 10.69
CA ASN A 182 -9.84 -10.72 11.65
C ASN A 182 -8.90 -9.69 11.02
N LEU A 183 -8.77 -8.52 11.65
CA LEU A 183 -8.02 -7.39 11.08
C LEU A 183 -6.69 -7.21 11.80
N TYR A 184 -5.62 -7.05 11.01
CA TYR A 184 -4.27 -6.88 11.51
C TYR A 184 -3.62 -5.64 10.91
N LEU A 185 -3.07 -4.78 11.78
CA LEU A 185 -2.16 -3.72 11.35
C LEU A 185 -0.72 -4.22 11.49
N GLY A 186 -0.01 -4.36 10.37
CA GLY A 186 1.41 -4.69 10.39
C GLY A 186 2.24 -3.51 10.90
N ASP A 187 2.89 -3.64 12.05
CA ASP A 187 3.64 -2.55 12.70
C ASP A 187 4.97 -2.18 12.00
N TRP A 188 5.36 -2.96 11.00
CA TRP A 188 6.62 -2.85 10.25
C TRP A 188 6.48 -2.11 8.91
N GLY A 189 5.24 -1.76 8.51
CA GLY A 189 4.96 -1.06 7.25
C GLY A 189 5.05 0.45 7.37
N TYR A 190 4.40 1.17 6.44
CA TYR A 190 4.48 2.63 6.38
C TYR A 190 3.44 3.33 7.27
N ASN A 191 3.35 2.95 8.55
CA ASN A 191 2.54 3.65 9.55
C ASN A 191 3.38 4.44 10.55
N THR A 192 2.79 5.50 11.07
CA THR A 192 3.35 6.36 12.11
C THR A 192 3.17 5.75 13.50
N GLN A 193 3.94 6.22 14.48
CA GLN A 193 3.75 5.85 15.89
C GLN A 193 2.33 6.18 16.38
N LYS A 194 1.82 7.36 16.01
CA LYS A 194 0.46 7.82 16.32
C LYS A 194 -0.61 6.85 15.78
N GLU A 195 -0.43 6.36 14.55
CA GLU A 195 -1.35 5.36 13.98
C GLU A 195 -1.28 4.01 14.71
N ARG A 196 -0.10 3.56 15.13
CA ARG A 196 0.01 2.31 15.92
C ARG A 196 -0.65 2.43 17.29
N GLU A 197 -0.45 3.55 17.97
CA GLU A 197 -1.10 3.86 19.25
C GLU A 197 -2.63 3.94 19.10
N GLU A 198 -3.10 4.58 18.03
CA GLU A 198 -4.53 4.62 17.73
C GLU A 198 -5.08 3.20 17.46
N ALA A 199 -4.39 2.41 16.64
CA ALA A 199 -4.79 1.05 16.31
C ALA A 199 -4.86 0.15 17.55
N ALA A 200 -3.92 0.30 18.49
CA ALA A 200 -3.93 -0.44 19.76
C ALA A 200 -5.17 -0.16 20.62
N ASN A 201 -5.82 1.00 20.44
CA ASN A 201 -7.05 1.37 21.14
C ASN A 201 -8.32 0.93 20.40
N ILE A 202 -8.21 0.34 19.20
CA ILE A 202 -9.34 -0.16 18.42
C ILE A 202 -9.44 -1.68 18.63
N SER A 203 -10.44 -2.14 19.39
CA SER A 203 -10.61 -3.56 19.75
C SER A 203 -10.71 -4.53 18.57
N ARG A 204 -11.14 -4.04 17.40
CA ARG A 204 -11.25 -4.81 16.15
C ARG A 204 -9.91 -5.02 15.41
N ILE A 205 -8.86 -4.29 15.78
CA ILE A 205 -7.56 -4.32 15.10
C ILE A 205 -6.52 -4.94 16.03
N GLN A 206 -5.81 -5.94 15.53
CA GLN A 206 -4.65 -6.51 16.22
C GLN A 206 -3.38 -5.92 15.62
N LEU A 207 -2.50 -5.35 16.45
CA LEU A 207 -1.14 -5.07 16.01
C LEU A 207 -0.43 -6.38 15.74
N LEU A 208 0.21 -6.48 14.59
CA LEU A 208 0.97 -7.65 14.18
C LEU A 208 2.42 -7.22 14.03
N GLN A 209 3.33 -7.99 14.63
CA GLN A 209 4.77 -7.82 14.43
C GLN A 209 5.26 -8.66 13.25
N LEU A 210 6.35 -8.23 12.58
CA LEU A 210 6.87 -8.92 11.40
C LEU A 210 7.27 -10.37 11.71
N SER A 211 7.86 -10.59 12.88
CA SER A 211 8.21 -11.90 13.42
C SER A 211 6.98 -12.79 13.60
N ASP A 212 5.90 -12.24 14.12
CA ASP A 212 4.65 -12.98 14.37
C ASP A 212 3.91 -13.28 13.08
N PHE A 213 3.87 -12.35 12.12
CA PHE A 213 3.37 -12.62 10.78
C PHE A 213 4.10 -13.79 10.14
N SER A 214 5.44 -13.77 10.20
CA SER A 214 6.27 -14.80 9.59
C SER A 214 6.13 -16.17 10.26
N LYS A 215 5.70 -16.22 11.52
CA LYS A 215 5.42 -17.46 12.27
C LYS A 215 4.00 -17.95 12.12
N LYS A 216 3.00 -17.05 12.11
CA LYS A 216 1.58 -17.38 12.04
C LYS A 216 1.14 -17.81 10.66
N LEU A 217 1.81 -17.31 9.62
CA LEU A 217 1.44 -17.62 8.23
C LEU A 217 2.06 -18.92 7.71
N LYS A 218 3.21 -19.35 8.27
CA LYS A 218 3.82 -20.68 8.04
C LYS A 218 2.99 -21.75 8.75
#